data_AF-A0A7K4CY14-F1
#
_entry.id   AF-A0A7K4CY14-F1
#
_cell.length_a   1.000
_cell.length_b   1.000
_cell.length_c   1.000
_cell.angle_alpha   90.00
_cell.angle_beta   90.00
_cell.angle_gamma   90.00
#
_symmetry.space_group_name_H-M   'P 1'
#
loop_
_entity.id
_entity.type
_entity.pdbx_description
1 polymer ?
#
loop_
_entity_poly.entity_id
_entity_poly.type
_entity_poly.pdbx_seq_one_letter_code
_entity_poly.pdbx_strand_id
1 'polypeptide(L)' 'MTLIRGKTCPKCKKSDRIIEQQDKSKVLYFNMQGAPQYARMFKCGNCGELFKAD' A
#
# COMPACT_ATOMS: atom_id res chain seq x y z
N MET A 1 9.67 -1.57 -7.00
CA MET A 1 8.59 -2.24 -6.23
C MET A 1 9.19 -2.68 -4.92
N THR A 2 8.86 -2.01 -3.82
CA THR A 2 9.41 -2.33 -2.50
C THR A 2 8.53 -3.41 -1.87
N LEU A 3 9.09 -4.62 -1.68
CA LEU A 3 8.42 -5.70 -0.98
C LEU A 3 8.50 -5.42 0.53
N ILE A 4 7.34 -5.33 1.16
CA ILE A 4 7.21 -5.04 2.59
C ILE A 4 7.17 -6.36 3.34
N ARG A 5 8.27 -6.68 4.02
CA ARG A 5 8.35 -7.86 4.89
C ARG A 5 7.64 -7.56 6.21
N GLY A 6 6.65 -8.39 6.56
CA GLY A 6 5.96 -8.34 7.87
C GLY A 6 4.46 -8.04 7.83
N LYS A 7 3.86 -7.77 6.66
CA LYS A 7 2.40 -7.63 6.53
C LYS A 7 1.81 -8.89 5.90
N THR A 8 0.70 -9.37 6.44
CA THR A 8 0.00 -10.57 5.98
C THR A 8 -1.31 -10.17 5.32
N CYS A 9 -1.60 -10.71 4.14
CA CYS A 9 -2.87 -10.44 3.48
C CYS A 9 -4.04 -11.01 4.32
N PRO A 10 -5.08 -10.22 4.64
CA PRO A 10 -6.21 -10.69 5.45
C PRO A 10 -7.02 -11.79 4.76
N LYS A 11 -6.99 -11.85 3.43
CA LYS A 11 -7.79 -12.80 2.62
C LYS A 11 -7.10 -14.14 2.42
N CYS A 12 -5.85 -14.13 1.96
CA CYS A 12 -5.13 -15.37 1.65
C CYS A 12 -4.14 -15.79 2.74
N LYS A 13 -3.97 -14.99 3.80
CA LYS A 13 -3.01 -15.20 4.90
C LYS A 13 -1.56 -15.40 4.45
N LYS A 14 -1.21 -14.94 3.24
CA LYS A 14 0.15 -14.95 2.71
C LYS A 14 0.80 -13.57 2.88
N SER A 15 2.07 -13.56 3.28
CA SER A 15 2.90 -12.36 3.47
C SER A 15 4.02 -12.23 2.43
N ASP A 16 4.20 -13.24 1.59
CA ASP A 16 5.35 -13.37 0.69
C ASP A 16 5.38 -12.32 -0.44
N ARG A 17 4.20 -11.85 -0.85
CA ARG A 17 4.03 -10.89 -1.95
C ARG A 17 3.09 -9.76 -1.56
N ILE A 18 3.54 -8.87 -0.68
CA ILE A 18 2.83 -7.62 -0.41
C ILE A 18 3.54 -6.48 -1.12
N ILE A 19 2.80 -5.77 -1.96
CA ILE A 19 3.27 -4.63 -2.76
C ILE A 19 2.71 -3.36 -2.15
N GLU A 20 3.58 -2.43 -1.76
CA GLU A 20 3.17 -1.08 -1.38
C GLU A 20 2.84 -0.24 -2.62
N GLN A 21 1.71 0.45 -2.60
CA GLN A 21 1.29 1.40 -3.63
C GLN A 21 0.73 2.66 -2.99
N GLN A 22 0.78 3.77 -3.73
CA GLN A 22 0.14 5.02 -3.34
C GLN A 22 -1.32 5.03 -3.81
N ASP A 23 -2.24 5.31 -2.89
CA ASP A 23 -3.64 5.55 -3.19
C ASP A 23 -3.83 6.96 -3.70
N LYS A 24 -3.80 7.11 -5.02
CA LYS A 24 -4.01 8.40 -5.70
C LYS A 24 -5.40 9.00 -5.45
N SER A 25 -6.34 8.22 -4.92
CA SER A 25 -7.68 8.67 -4.55
C SER A 25 -7.68 9.51 -3.27
N LYS A 26 -6.65 9.39 -2.43
CA LYS A 26 -6.54 10.09 -1.14
C LYS A 26 -5.23 10.86 -1.04
N VAL A 27 -5.33 12.16 -1.20
CA VAL A 27 -4.25 13.10 -0.87
C VAL A 27 -4.29 13.35 0.64
N LEU A 28 -3.20 13.05 1.34
CA LEU A 28 -3.07 13.31 2.77
C LEU A 28 -2.71 14.77 3.02
N TYR A 29 -1.70 15.26 2.32
CA TYR A 29 -1.23 16.64 2.41
C TYR A 29 -0.38 16.98 1.18
N PHE A 30 -0.13 18.26 0.97
CA PHE A 30 0.84 18.74 -0.01
C PHE A 30 2.15 19.04 0.71
N ASN A 31 3.27 18.54 0.19
CA ASN A 31 4.58 18.86 0.76
C ASN A 31 4.96 20.33 0.46
N MET A 32 6.05 20.84 1.06
CA MET A 32 6.49 22.23 0.85
C MET A 32 6.92 22.53 -0.60
N GLN A 33 7.13 21.52 -1.43
CA GLN A 33 7.42 21.66 -2.87
C GLN A 33 6.13 21.65 -3.73
N GLY A 34 4.96 21.61 -3.09
CA GLY A 34 3.65 21.58 -3.75
C GLY A 34 3.27 20.21 -4.32
N ALA A 35 4.04 19.16 -4.07
CA ALA A 35 3.72 17.82 -4.56
C ALA A 35 2.69 17.14 -3.62
N PRO A 36 1.61 16.55 -4.17
CA PRO A 36 0.62 15.83 -3.38
C PRO A 36 1.22 14.55 -2.81
N GLN A 37 1.10 14.39 -1.50
CA GLN A 37 1.47 13.17 -0.79
C GLN A 37 0.23 12.30 -0.62
N TYR A 38 0.24 11.16 -1.28
CA TYR A 38 -0.88 10.21 -1.29
C TYR A 38 -0.81 9.23 -0.11
N ALA A 39 -1.98 8.75 0.30
CA ALA A 39 -2.08 7.67 1.28
C ALA A 39 -1.39 6.39 0.77
N ARG A 40 -0.85 5.58 1.68
CA ARG A 40 -0.24 4.30 1.35
C ARG A 40 -1.29 3.18 1.42
N MET A 41 -1.23 2.26 0.48
CA MET A 41 -2.04 1.05 0.44
C MET A 41 -1.18 -0.16 0.14
N PHE A 42 -1.63 -1.32 0.56
CA PHE A 42 -0.98 -2.59 0.31
C PHE A 42 -1.83 -3.41 -0.66
N LYS A 43 -1.17 -3.99 -1.67
CA LYS A 43 -1.77 -4.94 -2.59
C LYS A 43 -1.14 -6.30 -2.40
N CYS A 44 -1.96 -7.32 -2.17
CA CYS A 44 -1.51 -8.69 -2.20
C CYS A 44 -1.22 -9.11 -3.65
N GLY A 45 0.03 -9.45 -3.95
CA GLY A 45 0.45 -9.99 -5.24
C GLY A 45 0.02 -11.44 -5.49
N ASN A 46 -0.58 -12.12 -4.52
CA ASN A 46 -1.10 -13.48 -4.69
C ASN A 46 -2.59 -13.50 -5.05
N CYS A 47 -3.43 -12.77 -4.31
CA CYS A 47 -4.88 -12.76 -4.54
C CYS A 47 -5.43 -11.42 -5.06
N GLY A 48 -4.58 -10.41 -5.23
CA GLY A 48 -4.98 -9.08 -5.72
C GLY A 48 -5.63 -8.17 -4.69
N GLU A 49 -5.86 -8.66 -3.46
CA GLU A 49 -6.58 -7.92 -2.42
C GLU A 49 -5.87 -6.62 -2.03
N LEU A 50 -6.63 -5.52 -1.95
CA LEU A 50 -6.17 -4.21 -1.52
C LEU A 50 -6.54 -4.00 -0.05
N PHE A 51 -5.57 -3.66 0.79
CA PHE A 51 -5.78 -3.41 2.21
C PHE A 51 -4.95 -2.22 2.70
N LYS A 52 -5.39 -1.60 3.79
CA LYS A 52 -4.79 -0.37 4.31
C LYS A 52 -3.43 -0.64 4.95
N ALA A 53 -2.52 0.29 4.74
CA ALA A 53 -1.28 0.40 5.49
C ALA A 53 -1.55 1.12 6.81
N ASP A 54 -2.14 0.41 7.77
CA ASP A 54 -2.20 0.86 9.16
C ASP A 54 -0.80 0.71 9.81
#